data_AF-A0A7S1TKD3-F1
#
_entry.id   AF-A0A7S1TKD3-F1
#
_cell.length_a   1.000
_cell.length_b   1.000
_cell.length_c   1.000
_cell.angle_alpha   90.00
_cell.angle_beta   90.00
_cell.angle_gamma   90.00
#
_symmetry.space_group_name_H-M   'P 1'
#
loop_
_entity.id
_entity.type
_entity.pdbx_description
1 polymer ?
#
loop_
_entity_poly.entity_id
_entity_poly.type
_entity_poly.pdbx_seq_one_letter_code
_entity_poly.pdbx_strand_id
1 'polypeptide(L)'
;KNMAKEEEERVWQFGIGANMSVEQLEEKKGVSVVKSTPAYVDGFEMQFVHAGIPLVEPAYATLLEREGARAHGVAFQLASDEEVKKIDSDEQGYDRKRVKLIAYNTGEELDA
;
A
#
# COMPACT_ATOMS: atom_id res chain seq x y z
N LYS A 1 -1.59 27.52 -16.17
CA LYS A 1 -2.46 27.29 -15.00
C LYS A 1 -3.19 25.98 -15.24
N ASN A 2 -2.73 24.88 -14.61
CA ASN A 2 -3.46 23.59 -14.52
C ASN A 2 -2.74 22.55 -13.63
N MET A 3 -1.52 22.81 -13.13
CA MET A 3 -0.81 21.86 -12.24
C MET A 3 -1.53 21.57 -10.91
N ALA A 4 -2.31 22.50 -10.37
CA ALA A 4 -2.95 22.34 -9.06
C ALA A 4 -4.14 21.38 -9.04
N LYS A 5 -4.69 20.99 -10.20
CA LYS A 5 -5.88 20.11 -10.29
C LYS A 5 -5.52 18.63 -10.48
N GLU A 6 -4.28 18.33 -10.87
CA GLU A 6 -3.79 16.95 -11.05
C GLU A 6 -3.18 16.37 -9.75
N GLU A 7 -2.92 17.20 -8.74
CA GLU A 7 -2.48 16.72 -7.41
C GLU A 7 -3.63 16.10 -6.60
N GLU A 8 -4.88 16.47 -6.89
CA GLU A 8 -6.07 16.07 -6.12
C GLU A 8 -6.59 14.64 -6.43
N GLU A 9 -6.10 13.97 -7.48
CA GLU A 9 -6.53 12.60 -7.85
C GLU A 9 -5.41 11.56 -7.77
N ARG A 10 -4.29 11.86 -7.09
CA ARG A 10 -3.23 10.86 -6.92
C ARG A 10 -3.59 9.87 -5.81
N VAL A 11 -3.88 8.64 -6.22
CA VAL A 11 -4.17 7.52 -5.33
C VAL A 11 -2.92 7.14 -4.52
N TRP A 12 -3.08 7.07 -3.20
CA TRP A 12 -2.07 6.46 -2.35
C TRP A 12 -2.27 4.95 -2.30
N GLN A 13 -1.19 4.23 -2.09
CA GLN A 13 -1.24 2.81 -1.81
C GLN A 13 -0.48 2.50 -0.54
N PHE A 14 -1.02 1.62 0.28
CA PHE A 14 -0.36 1.17 1.50
C PHE A 14 0.41 -0.13 1.25
N GLY A 15 1.74 -0.04 1.24
CA GLY A 15 2.60 -1.21 1.18
C GLY A 15 2.84 -1.79 2.58
N ILE A 16 2.67 -3.10 2.67
CA ILE A 16 2.99 -3.94 3.84
C ILE A 16 3.88 -5.11 3.40
N GLY A 17 4.60 -5.70 4.35
CA GLY A 17 5.46 -6.86 4.08
C GLY A 17 6.50 -6.54 3.00
N ALA A 18 6.55 -7.37 1.95
CA ALA A 18 7.52 -7.19 0.87
C ALA A 18 7.28 -5.91 0.03
N ASN A 19 6.05 -5.39 -0.03
CA ASN A 19 5.74 -4.19 -0.81
C ASN A 19 6.10 -2.88 -0.09
N MET A 20 6.98 -2.90 0.92
CA MET A 20 7.44 -1.69 1.64
C MET A 20 8.67 -1.02 1.00
N SER A 21 9.27 -1.61 -0.04
CA SER A 21 10.43 -1.03 -0.73
C SER A 21 10.03 -0.35 -2.03
N VAL A 22 10.50 0.90 -2.23
CA VAL A 22 10.34 1.63 -3.51
C VAL A 22 11.00 0.84 -4.65
N GLU A 23 12.23 0.35 -4.44
CA GLU A 23 12.97 -0.44 -5.43
C GLU A 23 12.18 -1.69 -5.86
N GLN A 24 11.50 -2.35 -4.91
CA GLN A 24 10.67 -3.51 -5.23
C GLN A 24 9.44 -3.14 -6.09
N LEU A 25 8.80 -2.00 -5.81
CA LEU A 25 7.67 -1.54 -6.61
C LEU A 25 8.11 -1.08 -8.02
N GLU A 26 9.21 -0.34 -8.10
CA GLU A 26 9.72 0.19 -9.36
C GLU A 26 10.30 -0.92 -10.25
N GLU A 27 11.15 -1.79 -9.71
CA GLU A 27 11.88 -2.78 -10.51
C GLU A 27 11.08 -4.05 -10.78
N LYS A 28 10.32 -4.54 -9.79
CA LYS A 28 9.60 -5.82 -9.94
C LYS A 28 8.17 -5.65 -10.43
N LYS A 29 7.48 -4.58 -10.01
CA LYS A 29 6.10 -4.32 -10.42
C LYS A 29 5.98 -3.31 -11.56
N GLY A 30 7.09 -2.65 -11.95
CA GLY A 30 7.10 -1.67 -13.03
C GLY A 30 6.23 -0.45 -12.72
N VAL A 31 6.17 -0.07 -11.44
CA VAL A 31 5.33 0.99 -10.90
C VAL A 31 6.13 2.27 -10.70
N SER A 32 5.63 3.42 -11.13
CA SER A 32 6.28 4.70 -10.85
C SER A 32 5.80 5.33 -9.54
N VAL A 33 6.69 5.44 -8.55
CA VAL A 33 6.44 6.08 -7.25
C VAL A 33 6.81 7.56 -7.31
N VAL A 34 5.87 8.44 -7.02
CA VAL A 34 6.10 9.90 -6.97
C VAL A 34 6.65 10.32 -5.62
N LYS A 35 6.11 9.75 -4.55
CA LYS A 35 6.47 10.04 -3.17
C LYS A 35 6.24 8.80 -2.31
N SER A 36 7.07 8.59 -1.31
CA SER A 36 6.83 7.61 -0.25
C SER A 36 6.94 8.25 1.13
N THR A 37 6.18 7.73 2.09
CA THR A 37 6.32 8.12 3.50
C THR A 37 5.93 6.97 4.41
N PRO A 38 6.65 6.73 5.52
CA PRO A 38 6.18 5.80 6.54
C PRO A 38 4.82 6.22 7.07
N ALA A 39 3.89 5.28 7.19
CA ALA A 39 2.53 5.55 7.63
C ALA A 39 1.96 4.38 8.45
N TYR A 40 0.81 4.61 9.07
CA TYR A 40 0.04 3.57 9.73
C TYR A 40 -1.44 3.66 9.39
N VAL A 41 -2.15 2.55 9.60
CA VAL A 41 -3.60 2.45 9.54
C VAL A 41 -4.13 1.88 10.85
N ASP A 42 -5.13 2.53 11.44
CA ASP A 42 -5.81 2.06 12.65
C ASP A 42 -6.94 1.08 12.32
N GLY A 43 -7.25 0.21 13.27
CA GLY A 43 -8.31 -0.80 13.12
C GLY A 43 -7.89 -2.05 12.36
N PHE A 44 -6.58 -2.21 12.10
CA PHE A 44 -6.05 -3.39 11.43
C PHE A 44 -4.82 -3.95 12.15
N GLU A 45 -4.66 -5.27 12.06
CA GLU A 45 -3.48 -5.99 12.50
C GLU A 45 -2.88 -6.79 11.33
N MET A 46 -1.57 -6.76 11.22
CA MET A 46 -0.85 -7.57 10.23
C MET A 46 -0.77 -9.03 10.69
N GLN A 47 -1.19 -9.95 9.83
CA GLN A 47 -1.08 -11.39 10.07
C GLN A 47 -0.59 -12.14 8.82
N PHE A 48 -0.13 -13.37 9.01
CA PHE A 48 0.36 -14.26 7.95
C PHE A 48 -0.54 -15.49 7.84
N VAL A 49 -1.79 -15.26 7.43
CA VAL A 49 -2.85 -16.30 7.41
C VAL A 49 -3.09 -16.89 6.02
N HIS A 50 -2.55 -16.29 4.97
CA HIS A 50 -2.63 -16.85 3.62
C HIS A 50 -1.44 -17.78 3.40
N ALA A 51 -1.72 -19.06 3.17
CA ALA A 51 -0.69 -20.03 2.82
C ALA A 51 0.03 -19.56 1.55
N GLY A 52 1.36 -19.56 1.62
CA GLY A 52 2.17 -19.22 0.46
C GLY A 52 2.43 -20.42 -0.44
N ILE A 53 3.30 -20.23 -1.43
CA ILE A 53 3.66 -21.29 -2.37
C ILE A 53 4.62 -22.27 -1.66
N PRO A 54 4.30 -23.59 -1.60
CA PRO A 54 5.15 -24.57 -0.95
C PRO A 54 6.62 -24.48 -1.41
N LEU A 55 7.55 -24.48 -0.46
CA LEU A 55 9.01 -24.37 -0.67
C LEU A 55 9.51 -23.01 -1.20
N VAL A 56 8.63 -22.03 -1.42
CA VAL A 56 8.98 -20.67 -1.86
C VAL A 56 8.70 -19.65 -0.77
N GLU A 57 7.47 -19.64 -0.25
CA GLU A 57 7.02 -18.72 0.80
C GLU A 57 6.01 -19.47 1.68
N PRO A 58 6.20 -19.60 3.01
CA PRO A 58 5.26 -20.30 3.88
C PRO A 58 3.91 -19.58 4.01
N ALA A 59 3.91 -18.24 4.05
CA ALA A 59 2.71 -17.44 4.17
C ALA A 59 2.89 -16.01 3.67
N TYR A 60 1.82 -15.42 3.14
CA TYR A 60 1.81 -14.01 2.73
C TYR A 60 1.18 -13.12 3.80
N ALA A 61 1.71 -11.89 3.92
CA ALA A 61 1.19 -10.89 4.84
C ALA A 61 -0.20 -10.41 4.39
N THR A 62 -1.08 -10.12 5.36
CA THR A 62 -2.39 -9.51 5.14
C THR A 62 -2.75 -8.61 6.32
N LEU A 63 -3.76 -7.76 6.13
CA LEU A 63 -4.36 -6.96 7.20
C LEU A 63 -5.73 -7.51 7.53
N LEU A 64 -5.93 -7.86 8.80
CA LEU A 64 -7.25 -8.23 9.32
C LEU A 64 -7.78 -7.10 10.19
N GLU A 65 -9.09 -6.86 10.13
CA GLU A 65 -9.75 -5.91 11.00
C GLU A 65 -9.60 -6.31 12.47
N ARG A 66 -9.13 -5.38 13.29
CA ARG A 66 -9.00 -5.55 14.73
C ARG A 66 -9.10 -4.19 15.41
N GLU A 67 -10.18 -4.01 16.17
CA GLU A 67 -10.41 -2.78 16.92
C GLU A 67 -9.25 -2.49 17.89
N GLY A 68 -8.81 -1.22 17.92
CA GLY A 68 -7.69 -0.77 18.75
C GLY A 68 -6.31 -1.24 18.28
N ALA A 69 -6.22 -2.04 17.21
CA ALA A 69 -4.95 -2.40 16.60
C ALA A 69 -4.48 -1.36 15.59
N ARG A 70 -3.19 -1.42 15.27
CA ARG A 70 -2.53 -0.56 14.29
C ARG A 70 -1.59 -1.40 13.44
N ALA A 71 -1.65 -1.19 12.13
CA ALA A 71 -0.71 -1.76 11.19
C ALA A 71 0.21 -0.67 10.63
N HIS A 72 1.49 -1.00 10.49
CA HIS A 72 2.55 -0.09 10.07
C HIS A 72 3.06 -0.49 8.69
N GLY A 73 3.41 0.49 7.88
CA GLY A 73 3.88 0.26 6.51
C GLY A 73 4.37 1.53 5.86
N VAL A 74 4.35 1.54 4.54
CA VAL A 74 4.78 2.69 3.74
C VAL A 74 3.65 3.09 2.80
N ALA A 75 3.28 4.37 2.84
CA ALA A 75 2.36 4.96 1.88
C ALA A 75 3.14 5.39 0.63
N PHE A 76 2.69 4.95 -0.53
CA PHE A 76 3.26 5.30 -1.83
C PHE A 76 2.24 6.11 -2.63
N GLN A 77 2.62 7.30 -3.05
CA GLN A 77 1.85 8.06 -4.02
C GLN A 77 2.25 7.59 -5.41
N LEU A 78 1.31 7.03 -6.16
CA LEU A 78 1.57 6.52 -7.50
C LEU A 78 1.39 7.62 -8.55
N ALA A 79 2.03 7.44 -9.70
CA ALA A 79 2.00 8.43 -10.79
C ALA A 79 0.63 8.51 -11.51
N SER A 80 -0.13 7.42 -11.57
CA SER A 80 -1.45 7.38 -12.21
C SER A 80 -2.31 6.19 -11.74
N ASP A 81 -3.59 6.19 -12.11
CA ASP A 81 -4.52 5.07 -11.86
C ASP A 81 -4.13 3.78 -12.62
N GLU A 82 -3.42 3.88 -13.75
CA GLU A 82 -2.88 2.70 -14.44
C GLU A 82 -1.86 1.95 -13.59
N GLU A 83 -1.06 2.66 -12.81
CA GLU A 83 -0.09 2.06 -11.90
C GLU A 83 -0.77 1.29 -10.77
N VAL A 84 -1.90 1.82 -10.26
CA VAL A 84 -2.76 1.10 -9.29
C VAL A 84 -3.25 -0.21 -9.90
N LYS A 85 -3.73 -0.19 -11.15
CA LYS A 85 -4.24 -1.39 -11.84
C LYS A 85 -3.16 -2.46 -12.06
N LYS A 86 -1.91 -2.07 -12.31
CA LYS A 86 -0.80 -3.03 -12.43
C LYS A 86 -0.63 -3.81 -11.14
N ILE A 87 -0.69 -3.11 -10.01
CA ILE A 87 -0.51 -3.75 -8.70
C ILE A 87 -1.72 -4.63 -8.38
N ASP A 88 -2.93 -4.17 -8.66
CA ASP A 88 -4.15 -4.96 -8.50
C ASP A 88 -4.07 -6.28 -9.32
N SER A 89 -3.45 -6.26 -10.51
CA SER A 89 -3.31 -7.46 -11.34
C SER A 89 -2.38 -8.53 -10.76
N ASP A 90 -1.47 -8.14 -9.86
CA ASP A 90 -0.56 -9.02 -9.13
C ASP A 90 -1.17 -9.54 -7.81
N GLU A 91 -2.26 -8.91 -7.33
CA GLU A 91 -2.84 -9.15 -6.00
C GLU A 91 -4.18 -9.93 -6.06
N GLN A 92 -4.35 -10.78 -7.10
CA GLN A 92 -5.61 -11.51 -7.39
C GLN A 92 -6.19 -12.37 -6.25
N GLY A 93 -5.44 -12.57 -5.15
CA GLY A 93 -5.88 -13.28 -3.94
C GLY A 93 -6.35 -12.38 -2.79
N TYR A 94 -6.38 -11.05 -2.96
CA TYR A 94 -6.71 -10.08 -1.91
C TYR A 94 -7.93 -9.23 -2.27
N ASP A 95 -8.69 -8.85 -1.23
CA ASP A 95 -9.75 -7.85 -1.36
C ASP A 95 -9.17 -6.43 -1.22
N ARG A 96 -9.54 -5.55 -2.15
CA ARG A 96 -9.15 -4.14 -2.07
C ARG A 96 -10.05 -3.39 -1.09
N LYS A 97 -9.45 -2.66 -0.17
CA LYS A 97 -10.15 -1.83 0.79
C LYS A 97 -9.55 -0.43 0.84
N ARG A 98 -10.39 0.59 0.68
CA ARG A 98 -9.99 1.98 0.91
C ARG A 98 -9.83 2.24 2.41
N VAL A 99 -8.73 2.90 2.77
CA VAL A 99 -8.38 3.21 4.16
C VAL A 99 -7.79 4.61 4.27
N LYS A 100 -7.89 5.18 5.48
CA LYS A 100 -7.16 6.41 5.84
C LYS A 100 -5.85 6.03 6.49
N LEU A 101 -4.75 6.48 5.91
CA LEU A 101 -3.42 6.32 6.48
C LEU A 101 -3.01 7.59 7.20
N ILE A 102 -2.21 7.46 8.25
CA ILE A 102 -1.60 8.61 8.93
C ILE A 102 -0.09 8.60 8.66
N ALA A 103 0.42 9.65 8.02
CA ALA A 103 1.84 9.81 7.76
C ALA A 103 2.61 10.12 9.05
N TYR A 104 3.70 9.40 9.33
CA TYR A 104 4.47 9.59 10.57
C TYR A 104 5.17 10.94 10.65
N ASN A 105 5.63 11.44 9.52
CA ASN A 105 6.44 12.66 9.45
C ASN A 105 5.60 13.94 9.60
N THR A 106 4.36 13.94 9.10
CA THR A 106 3.51 15.13 9.06
C THR A 106 2.26 15.02 9.92
N GLY A 107 1.83 13.80 10.27
CA GLY A 107 0.52 13.55 10.88
C GLY A 107 -0.66 13.73 9.91
N GLU A 108 -0.39 13.90 8.62
CA GLU A 108 -1.42 14.08 7.60
C GLU A 108 -2.17 12.78 7.33
N GLU A 109 -3.47 12.92 7.05
CA GLU A 109 -4.30 11.83 6.55
C GLU A 109 -4.09 11.66 5.03
N LEU A 110 -3.85 10.42 4.59
CA LEU A 110 -3.69 10.05 3.19
C LEU A 110 -4.83 9.09 2.79
N ASP A 111 -5.44 9.31 1.63
CA ASP A 111 -6.50 8.45 1.08
C ASP A 111 -5.89 7.35 0.20
N ALA A 112 -5.96 6.11 0.66
CA ALA A 112 -5.43 4.93 -0.01
C ALA A 112 -6.54 3.92 -0.35
#